data_AF-S4R935-F1
#
_entry.id   AF-S4R935-F1
#
_cell.length_a   1.000
_cell.length_b   1.000
_cell.length_c   1.000
_cell.angle_alpha   90.00
_cell.angle_beta   90.00
_cell.angle_gamma   90.00
#
_symmetry.space_group_name_H-M   'P 1'
#
loop_
_entity.id
_entity.type
_entity.pdbx_description
1 polymer ?
#
loop_
_entity_poly.entity_id
_entity_poly.type
_entity_poly.pdbx_seq_one_letter_code
_entity_poly.pdbx_strand_id
1 'polypeptide(L)'
;MFTVTEVASLSDSQPAYRILKPWWDVFLDYLGIVMLMLSIFAGTMQFSRDPLCCLPKLDENVTCLSDSAIQKSLLATASPSAPTKVFETENTTTDRGTTERVPFDTDAVQRSLPLSSKRALLYCVSPNQHMCKVLDSSPSGRQTGMEYMQYIFVNQKCYHDVLPWISKYMPFLALIHTVILMASSNFWFKYPKTSSKLEHFVSILGKCFESPWTTKALSETACEESEVTGTAPQHQSKLSDHASPPKSNLGSVSASDGGSLNPSMPMFAKDQSGVSVTILDKKDGEQAKALFEKVRKFRLHVEESDIIYQLYTLQSLVKTLKILLIVGYTSYFVDQIQFLHECAPDVEELIGYTTFCCTHTLAYLLRKVLYTYMAVVVLYGLVCFYTLYWLFKRPLKEYSFEKVREESNFSDIPDVKNDFAFLMHMIDQYDSLYSKRFAVFLSEVSENKLRQLSLNHEWSYEKLRQHVTKNAQDKMELHLLMLSGVPEAVFDILDLEILKV
;
A
#
# COMPACT_ATOMS: atom_id res chain seq x y z
N MET A 1 -9.52 20.16 -19.11
CA MET A 1 -8.48 19.13 -18.84
C MET A 1 -8.30 19.10 -17.33
N PHE A 2 -8.70 18.03 -16.66
CA PHE A 2 -8.60 17.94 -15.19
C PHE A 2 -7.15 17.70 -14.81
N THR A 3 -6.61 18.47 -13.87
CA THR A 3 -5.25 18.22 -13.37
C THR A 3 -5.28 17.05 -12.38
N VAL A 4 -4.25 16.21 -12.41
CA VAL A 4 -4.19 15.06 -11.50
C VAL A 4 -4.20 15.51 -10.04
N THR A 5 -3.62 16.67 -9.75
CA THR A 5 -3.61 17.33 -8.45
C THR A 5 -5.00 17.68 -7.93
N GLU A 6 -5.90 18.19 -8.76
CA GLU A 6 -7.27 18.52 -8.35
C GLU A 6 -8.05 17.26 -7.98
N VAL A 7 -7.90 16.18 -8.75
CA VAL A 7 -8.62 14.92 -8.48
C VAL A 7 -7.97 14.15 -7.33
N ALA A 8 -6.64 14.20 -7.19
CA ALA A 8 -5.91 13.61 -6.08
C ALA A 8 -6.20 14.31 -4.74
N SER A 9 -6.58 15.60 -4.74
CA SER A 9 -7.00 16.30 -3.53
C SER A 9 -8.22 15.66 -2.85
N LEU A 10 -9.05 14.91 -3.59
CA LEU A 10 -10.17 14.16 -3.02
C LEU A 10 -9.70 13.03 -2.08
N SER A 11 -8.46 12.55 -2.28
CA SER A 11 -7.78 11.56 -1.45
C SER A 11 -7.12 12.16 -0.21
N ASP A 12 -7.05 13.48 -0.11
CA ASP A 12 -6.31 14.12 0.97
C ASP A 12 -7.08 13.98 2.29
N SER A 13 -6.58 13.11 3.16
CA SER A 13 -7.03 12.94 4.54
C SER A 13 -6.12 13.79 5.43
N GLN A 14 -6.63 14.32 6.55
CA GLN A 14 -5.78 15.05 7.51
C GLN A 14 -4.54 14.20 7.89
N PRO A 15 -3.35 14.81 8.02
CA PRO A 15 -2.11 14.10 8.31
C PRO A 15 -2.15 13.33 9.64
N ALA A 16 -2.99 13.77 10.58
CA ALA A 16 -3.23 13.11 11.87
C ALA A 16 -3.81 11.69 11.73
N TYR A 17 -4.56 11.41 10.66
CA TYR A 17 -5.17 10.10 10.43
C TYR A 17 -4.19 9.04 9.89
N ARG A 18 -2.94 9.40 9.58
CA ARG A 18 -1.92 8.44 9.09
C ARG A 18 -1.67 7.30 10.08
N ILE A 19 -1.81 7.56 11.38
CA ILE A 19 -1.60 6.58 12.46
C ILE A 19 -2.68 5.47 12.43
N LEU A 20 -3.83 5.74 11.82
CA LEU A 20 -4.95 4.79 11.73
C LEU A 20 -5.03 4.10 10.36
N LYS A 21 -4.06 4.31 9.46
CA LYS A 21 -3.99 3.62 8.18
C LYS A 21 -2.98 2.48 8.27
N PRO A 22 -3.42 1.21 8.31
CA PRO A 22 -2.52 0.08 8.19
C PRO A 22 -1.85 0.05 6.81
N TRP A 23 -0.85 -0.81 6.65
CA TRP A 23 -0.08 -0.92 5.40
C TRP A 23 -0.95 -1.19 4.17
N TRP A 24 -2.05 -1.95 4.31
CA TRP A 24 -2.96 -2.24 3.20
C TRP A 24 -3.72 -0.99 2.74
N ASP A 25 -4.20 -0.15 3.64
CA ASP A 25 -4.94 1.07 3.27
C ASP A 25 -4.00 2.09 2.61
N VAL A 26 -2.77 2.21 3.11
CA VAL A 26 -1.72 3.02 2.47
C VAL A 26 -1.42 2.50 1.06
N PHE A 27 -1.27 1.18 0.91
CA PHE A 27 -1.00 0.58 -0.39
C PHE A 27 -2.17 0.74 -1.38
N LEU A 28 -3.42 0.59 -0.90
CA LEU A 28 -4.62 0.84 -1.70
C LEU A 28 -4.71 2.30 -2.17
N ASP A 29 -4.32 3.28 -1.35
CA ASP A 29 -4.29 4.69 -1.74
C ASP A 29 -3.29 4.93 -2.88
N TYR A 30 -2.08 4.36 -2.81
CA TYR A 30 -1.09 4.44 -3.89
C TYR A 30 -1.56 3.77 -5.19
N LEU A 31 -2.14 2.57 -5.09
CA LEU A 31 -2.74 1.89 -6.25
C LEU A 31 -3.90 2.72 -6.84
N GLY A 32 -4.68 3.38 -6.00
CA GLY A 32 -5.71 4.34 -6.41
C GLY A 32 -5.15 5.48 -7.27
N ILE A 33 -4.04 6.08 -6.85
CA ILE A 33 -3.34 7.14 -7.62
C ILE A 33 -2.82 6.59 -8.95
N VAL A 34 -2.24 5.39 -8.98
CA VAL A 34 -1.77 4.76 -10.23
C VAL A 34 -2.94 4.50 -11.19
N MET A 35 -4.07 3.99 -10.69
CA MET A 35 -5.29 3.82 -11.50
C MET A 35 -5.80 5.15 -12.06
N LEU A 36 -5.71 6.23 -11.28
CA LEU A 36 -6.11 7.57 -11.69
C LEU A 36 -5.21 8.09 -12.81
N MET A 37 -3.89 7.94 -12.67
CA MET A 37 -2.90 8.30 -13.69
C MET A 37 -3.15 7.56 -14.99
N LEU A 38 -3.38 6.24 -14.93
CA LEU A 38 -3.66 5.42 -16.11
C LEU A 38 -4.97 5.83 -16.80
N SER A 39 -6.01 6.15 -16.02
CA SER A 39 -7.31 6.59 -16.55
C SER A 39 -7.21 7.94 -17.26
N ILE A 40 -6.50 8.90 -16.65
CA ILE A 40 -6.27 10.22 -17.24
C ILE A 40 -5.40 10.10 -18.49
N PHE A 41 -4.33 9.30 -18.46
CA PHE A 41 -3.49 9.03 -19.62
C PHE A 41 -4.26 8.39 -20.77
N ALA A 42 -5.11 7.40 -20.49
CA ALA A 42 -5.98 6.80 -21.50
C ALA A 42 -6.95 7.83 -22.10
N GLY A 43 -7.52 8.70 -21.26
CA GLY A 43 -8.45 9.75 -21.70
C GLY A 43 -7.77 10.84 -22.54
N THR A 44 -6.56 11.27 -22.18
CA THR A 44 -5.80 12.25 -22.98
C THR A 44 -5.40 11.68 -24.33
N MET A 45 -4.91 10.43 -24.38
CA MET A 45 -4.60 9.77 -25.64
C MET A 45 -5.81 9.67 -26.57
N GLN A 46 -7.00 9.39 -26.01
CA GLN A 46 -8.22 9.30 -26.78
C GLN A 46 -8.69 10.66 -27.30
N PHE A 47 -8.44 11.74 -26.58
CA PHE A 47 -8.82 13.10 -27.00
C PHE A 47 -7.82 13.70 -28.00
N SER A 48 -6.54 13.33 -27.93
CA SER A 48 -5.47 13.96 -28.72
C SER A 48 -5.31 13.39 -30.14
N ARG A 49 -5.97 12.29 -30.51
CA ARG A 49 -5.81 11.66 -31.83
C ARG A 49 -7.13 11.28 -32.45
N ASP A 50 -7.17 11.33 -33.78
CA ASP A 50 -8.29 10.83 -34.57
C ASP A 50 -8.45 9.32 -34.34
N PRO A 51 -9.62 8.88 -33.85
CA PRO A 51 -9.81 7.50 -33.40
C PRO A 51 -10.00 6.52 -34.56
N LEU A 52 -10.32 6.99 -35.78
CA LEU A 52 -10.69 6.09 -36.87
C LEU A 52 -10.25 6.63 -38.23
N CYS A 53 -9.65 5.76 -39.03
CA CYS A 53 -9.33 6.03 -40.43
C CYS A 53 -9.99 4.98 -41.32
N CYS A 54 -10.92 5.41 -42.16
CA CYS A 54 -11.72 4.57 -43.05
C CYS A 54 -11.35 4.81 -44.52
N LEU A 55 -11.26 3.72 -45.28
CA LEU A 55 -11.02 3.73 -46.71
C LEU A 55 -12.13 2.94 -47.42
N PRO A 56 -12.57 3.38 -48.61
CA PRO A 56 -13.61 2.69 -49.35
C PRO A 56 -13.10 1.36 -49.90
N LYS A 57 -13.98 0.38 -49.96
CA LYS A 57 -13.71 -0.92 -50.57
C LYS A 57 -14.11 -0.86 -52.04
N LEU A 58 -13.13 -1.07 -52.94
CA LEU A 58 -13.35 -1.02 -54.39
C LEU A 58 -13.80 -2.37 -54.97
N ASP A 59 -13.50 -3.47 -54.27
CA ASP A 59 -13.80 -4.83 -54.72
C ASP A 59 -14.60 -5.54 -53.61
N GLU A 60 -15.85 -5.93 -53.87
CA GLU A 60 -16.73 -6.56 -52.85
C GLU A 60 -16.14 -7.87 -52.28
N ASN A 61 -15.32 -8.57 -53.06
CA ASN A 61 -14.68 -9.83 -52.69
C ASN A 61 -13.51 -9.69 -51.71
N VAL A 62 -13.08 -8.46 -51.38
CA VAL A 62 -11.97 -8.22 -50.43
C VAL A 62 -12.53 -7.97 -49.04
N THR A 63 -12.57 -8.98 -48.18
CA THR A 63 -12.88 -8.80 -46.75
C THR A 63 -11.77 -7.98 -46.09
N CYS A 64 -12.13 -7.06 -45.20
CA CYS A 64 -11.16 -6.36 -44.36
C CYS A 64 -10.35 -7.43 -43.59
N LEU A 65 -9.04 -7.58 -43.88
CA LEU A 65 -8.20 -8.69 -43.38
C LEU A 65 -8.12 -8.69 -41.84
N SER A 66 -8.53 -9.77 -41.18
CA SER A 66 -8.35 -9.91 -39.72
C SER A 66 -6.86 -9.92 -39.33
N ASP A 67 -6.53 -9.42 -38.13
CA ASP A 67 -5.16 -9.35 -37.57
C ASP A 67 -4.40 -10.69 -37.68
N SER A 68 -5.11 -11.81 -37.59
CA SER A 68 -4.53 -13.16 -37.72
C SER A 68 -3.98 -13.47 -39.12
N ALA A 69 -4.53 -12.87 -40.18
CA ALA A 69 -4.11 -13.05 -41.56
C ALA A 69 -2.91 -12.15 -41.92
N ILE A 70 -2.86 -10.93 -41.36
CA ILE A 70 -1.75 -10.00 -41.55
C ILE A 70 -0.50 -10.47 -40.81
N GLN A 71 -0.65 -10.94 -39.57
CA GLN A 71 0.47 -11.49 -38.81
C GLN A 71 0.99 -12.80 -39.40
N LYS A 72 0.12 -13.66 -39.92
CA LYS A 72 0.52 -14.86 -40.69
C LYS A 72 1.22 -14.52 -42.00
N SER A 73 0.82 -13.46 -42.72
CA SER A 73 1.51 -13.05 -43.95
C SER A 73 2.88 -12.41 -43.67
N LEU A 74 3.00 -11.60 -42.60
CA LEU A 74 4.27 -11.04 -42.15
C LEU A 74 5.25 -12.11 -41.64
N LEU A 75 4.77 -13.10 -40.87
CA LEU A 75 5.57 -14.24 -40.43
C LEU A 75 5.97 -15.18 -41.57
N ALA A 76 5.10 -15.37 -42.57
CA ALA A 76 5.44 -16.14 -43.77
C ALA A 76 6.52 -15.45 -44.63
N THR A 77 6.68 -14.13 -44.49
CA THR A 77 7.72 -13.36 -45.21
C THR A 77 9.07 -13.34 -44.48
N ALA A 78 9.14 -13.85 -43.24
CA ALA A 78 10.31 -13.74 -42.35
C ALA A 78 11.03 -15.07 -42.04
N SER A 79 10.81 -16.14 -42.83
CA SER A 79 11.56 -17.40 -42.65
C SER A 79 12.66 -17.56 -43.71
N PRO A 80 13.95 -17.62 -43.32
CA PRO A 80 15.01 -18.01 -44.24
C PRO A 80 14.99 -19.54 -44.40
N SER A 81 14.54 -20.02 -45.56
CA SER A 81 14.72 -21.44 -45.89
C SER A 81 16.18 -21.69 -46.24
N ALA A 82 16.87 -22.45 -45.37
CA ALA A 82 18.12 -23.13 -45.67
C ALA A 82 17.86 -24.35 -46.59
N PRO A 83 18.90 -24.89 -47.26
CA PRO A 83 18.88 -25.23 -48.68
C PRO A 83 18.34 -26.62 -48.98
N THR A 84 17.62 -26.77 -50.09
CA THR A 84 17.40 -28.09 -50.71
C THR A 84 18.22 -28.17 -51.99
N LYS A 85 19.32 -28.92 -51.87
CA LYS A 85 20.06 -29.70 -52.88
C LYS A 85 19.88 -29.28 -54.34
N VAL A 86 20.88 -28.54 -54.82
CA VAL A 86 21.23 -28.46 -56.24
C VAL A 86 21.69 -29.85 -56.69
N PHE A 87 21.06 -30.35 -57.75
CA PHE A 87 21.55 -31.49 -58.53
C PHE A 87 22.50 -30.90 -59.58
N GLU A 88 23.81 -31.01 -59.34
CA GLU A 88 24.82 -30.75 -60.36
C GLU A 88 24.92 -31.99 -61.26
N THR A 89 24.73 -31.78 -62.56
CA THR A 89 25.21 -32.70 -63.60
C THR A 89 26.56 -32.16 -64.08
N GLU A 90 27.58 -33.00 -63.99
CA GLU A 90 28.93 -32.82 -64.53
C GLU A 90 28.94 -32.12 -65.89
N ASN A 91 29.80 -31.12 -66.04
CA ASN A 91 30.67 -30.99 -67.21
C ASN A 91 31.90 -30.13 -66.90
N THR A 92 33.03 -30.85 -66.81
CA THR A 92 34.45 -30.55 -66.99
C THR A 92 34.83 -29.18 -67.57
N THR A 93 35.69 -28.43 -66.87
CA THR A 93 37.10 -28.07 -67.21
C THR A 93 37.54 -26.72 -66.61
N THR A 94 38.52 -26.80 -65.71
CA THR A 94 39.80 -26.05 -65.67
C THR A 94 39.81 -24.55 -66.06
N ASP A 95 40.17 -23.63 -65.16
CA ASP A 95 41.56 -23.17 -64.93
C ASP A 95 41.66 -22.05 -63.86
N ARG A 96 42.90 -21.90 -63.37
CA ARG A 96 43.53 -21.12 -62.30
C ARG A 96 43.21 -19.62 -62.11
N GLY A 97 43.43 -19.20 -60.86
CA GLY A 97 44.30 -18.06 -60.52
C GLY A 97 43.65 -17.00 -59.63
N THR A 98 43.93 -16.93 -58.32
CA THR A 98 45.07 -16.28 -57.61
C THR A 98 44.54 -15.12 -56.75
N THR A 99 44.95 -15.16 -55.50
CA THR A 99 44.72 -14.28 -54.35
C THR A 99 45.25 -12.84 -54.53
N GLU A 100 44.55 -11.82 -54.02
CA GLU A 100 45.22 -10.66 -53.40
C GLU A 100 44.35 -9.90 -52.38
N ARG A 101 45.02 -9.19 -51.46
CA ARG A 101 44.64 -8.77 -50.10
C ARG A 101 44.37 -7.24 -49.96
N VAL A 102 43.32 -6.86 -49.20
CA VAL A 102 43.31 -5.90 -48.04
C VAL A 102 43.41 -4.37 -48.38
N PRO A 103 43.06 -3.36 -47.52
CA PRO A 103 41.79 -2.92 -46.86
C PRO A 103 41.55 -1.35 -46.87
N PHE A 104 40.51 -0.84 -46.16
CA PHE A 104 40.36 0.54 -45.55
C PHE A 104 40.36 1.79 -46.49
N ASP A 105 39.64 2.91 -46.34
CA ASP A 105 38.73 3.50 -45.34
C ASP A 105 37.95 4.71 -45.96
N THR A 106 36.84 5.10 -45.33
CA THR A 106 36.13 6.43 -45.27
C THR A 106 36.37 7.56 -46.30
N ASP A 107 35.33 8.01 -47.02
CA ASP A 107 34.50 9.20 -46.69
C ASP A 107 33.65 9.75 -47.86
N ALA A 108 32.41 10.12 -47.52
CA ALA A 108 31.55 11.18 -48.10
C ALA A 108 31.03 11.14 -49.57
N VAL A 109 29.69 11.02 -49.63
CA VAL A 109 28.77 11.96 -50.32
C VAL A 109 28.56 11.86 -51.85
N GLN A 110 27.28 11.59 -52.16
CA GLN A 110 26.52 11.94 -53.38
C GLN A 110 26.59 11.00 -54.61
N ARG A 111 25.38 10.54 -54.99
CA ARG A 111 24.92 10.07 -56.31
C ARG A 111 25.30 8.63 -56.70
N SER A 112 24.33 7.73 -56.59
CA SER A 112 23.49 7.28 -57.73
C SER A 112 22.85 5.93 -57.42
N LEU A 113 21.51 5.92 -57.30
CA LEU A 113 20.73 4.72 -57.63
C LEU A 113 20.67 4.64 -59.16
N PRO A 114 20.94 3.45 -59.72
CA PRO A 114 19.98 2.83 -60.63
C PRO A 114 19.78 1.36 -60.22
N LEU A 115 18.56 0.89 -59.96
CA LEU A 115 17.45 0.61 -60.87
C LEU A 115 17.32 -0.92 -61.08
N SER A 116 16.11 -1.40 -60.84
CA SER A 116 15.51 -2.60 -61.43
C SER A 116 15.88 -3.98 -60.87
N SER A 117 15.21 -4.36 -59.78
CA SER A 117 14.74 -5.74 -59.64
C SER A 117 13.21 -5.72 -59.56
N LYS A 118 12.56 -5.77 -60.72
CA LYS A 118 11.11 -6.03 -60.82
C LYS A 118 10.87 -7.47 -60.36
N ARG A 119 10.32 -7.69 -59.17
CA ARG A 119 9.72 -8.98 -58.80
C ARG A 119 8.24 -8.95 -59.15
N ALA A 120 7.85 -9.68 -60.20
CA ALA A 120 6.46 -9.93 -60.53
C ALA A 120 5.86 -10.90 -59.49
N LEU A 121 4.79 -10.50 -58.82
CA LEU A 121 4.00 -11.37 -57.94
C LEU A 121 2.92 -12.09 -58.78
N LEU A 122 3.03 -13.41 -58.87
CA LEU A 122 2.01 -14.28 -59.45
C LEU A 122 0.95 -14.61 -58.38
N TYR A 123 -0.33 -14.50 -58.73
CA TYR A 123 -1.42 -15.15 -58.00
C TYR A 123 -2.26 -15.98 -58.97
N CYS A 124 -2.67 -17.18 -58.56
CA CYS A 124 -3.53 -18.06 -59.35
C CYS A 124 -4.89 -18.18 -58.64
N VAL A 125 -5.98 -18.06 -59.40
CA VAL A 125 -7.36 -18.15 -58.89
C VAL A 125 -7.87 -19.59 -59.12
N SER A 126 -7.96 -20.38 -58.04
CA SER A 126 -8.70 -21.66 -57.91
C SER A 126 -8.36 -22.83 -58.88
N PRO A 127 -8.72 -24.10 -58.57
CA PRO A 127 -7.88 -25.25 -58.90
C PRO A 127 -7.98 -25.82 -60.33
N ASN A 128 -8.86 -25.29 -61.19
CA ASN A 128 -9.16 -25.94 -62.47
C ASN A 128 -9.17 -24.94 -63.63
N GLN A 129 -8.01 -24.41 -63.99
CA GLN A 129 -7.58 -24.14 -65.37
C GLN A 129 -6.18 -23.49 -65.37
N HIS A 130 -5.25 -24.12 -66.07
CA HIS A 130 -3.87 -23.67 -66.21
C HIS A 130 -3.78 -22.40 -67.07
N MET A 131 -3.89 -21.22 -66.48
CA MET A 131 -3.28 -19.98 -66.97
C MET A 131 -3.08 -18.99 -65.82
N CYS A 132 -1.88 -18.93 -65.24
CA CYS A 132 -1.51 -17.84 -64.34
C CYS A 132 -1.06 -16.64 -65.19
N LYS A 133 -1.74 -15.50 -65.06
CA LYS A 133 -1.38 -14.24 -65.75
C LYS A 133 -0.28 -13.53 -64.95
N VAL A 134 0.75 -13.05 -65.65
CA VAL A 134 1.77 -12.14 -65.10
C VAL A 134 1.10 -10.78 -64.91
N LEU A 135 0.98 -10.32 -63.67
CA LEU A 135 0.57 -8.94 -63.39
C LEU A 135 1.81 -8.04 -63.59
N ASP A 136 2.06 -7.64 -64.84
CA ASP A 136 2.93 -6.51 -65.14
C ASP A 136 2.23 -5.22 -64.73
N SER A 137 2.26 -4.90 -63.44
CA SER A 137 2.03 -3.55 -62.97
C SER A 137 2.89 -3.31 -61.75
N SER A 138 3.86 -2.40 -61.87
CA SER A 138 4.38 -1.68 -60.71
C SER A 138 3.19 -1.25 -59.85
N PRO A 139 3.26 -1.35 -58.51
CA PRO A 139 2.15 -0.95 -57.65
C PRO A 139 1.86 0.54 -57.88
N SER A 140 0.80 0.82 -58.65
CA SER A 140 0.28 2.17 -58.87
C SER A 140 -0.78 2.43 -57.81
N GLY A 141 -0.77 3.62 -57.21
CA GLY A 141 -1.80 4.03 -56.26
C GLY A 141 -3.17 4.04 -56.93
N ARG A 142 -4.22 3.60 -56.21
CA ARG A 142 -5.60 3.67 -56.70
C ARG A 142 -6.19 5.05 -56.40
N GLN A 143 -6.77 5.70 -57.41
CA GLN A 143 -7.52 6.94 -57.23
C GLN A 143 -9.00 6.60 -56.96
N THR A 144 -9.53 7.10 -55.85
CA THR A 144 -10.92 6.83 -55.41
C THR A 144 -11.90 7.93 -55.80
N GLY A 145 -11.41 9.08 -56.27
CA GLY A 145 -12.23 10.24 -56.64
C GLY A 145 -12.84 11.01 -55.47
N MET A 146 -12.60 10.60 -54.22
CA MET A 146 -13.18 11.25 -53.03
C MET A 146 -12.35 12.44 -52.55
N GLU A 147 -13.03 13.51 -52.16
CA GLU A 147 -12.40 14.69 -51.57
C GLU A 147 -12.07 14.45 -50.07
N TYR A 148 -11.04 15.12 -49.55
CA TYR A 148 -10.62 15.00 -48.15
C TYR A 148 -11.77 15.19 -47.13
N MET A 149 -12.68 16.13 -47.39
CA MET A 149 -13.82 16.37 -46.49
C MET A 149 -14.79 15.18 -46.42
N GLN A 150 -14.94 14.43 -47.51
CA GLN A 150 -15.77 13.21 -47.52
C GLN A 150 -15.15 12.12 -46.64
N TYR A 151 -13.81 11.98 -46.65
CA TYR A 151 -13.13 11.05 -45.74
C TYR A 151 -13.35 11.39 -44.26
N ILE A 152 -13.26 12.66 -43.88
CA ILE A 152 -13.55 13.08 -42.49
C ILE A 152 -14.99 12.76 -42.11
N PHE A 153 -15.94 13.04 -43.00
CA PHE A 153 -17.35 12.73 -42.76
C PHE A 153 -17.59 11.22 -42.55
N VAL A 154 -17.02 10.36 -43.42
CA VAL A 154 -17.13 8.90 -43.26
C VAL A 154 -16.47 8.43 -41.97
N ASN A 155 -15.27 8.92 -41.65
CA ASN A 155 -14.58 8.57 -40.41
C ASN A 155 -15.45 8.88 -39.19
N GLN A 156 -16.10 10.05 -39.16
CA GLN A 156 -16.98 10.44 -38.07
C GLN A 156 -18.28 9.61 -38.02
N LYS A 157 -18.89 9.32 -39.18
CA LYS A 157 -20.11 8.51 -39.25
C LYS A 157 -19.84 7.06 -38.80
N CYS A 158 -18.80 6.43 -39.34
CA CYS A 158 -18.38 5.09 -38.96
C CYS A 158 -17.87 5.02 -37.52
N TYR A 159 -17.30 6.11 -36.99
CA TYR A 159 -16.96 6.19 -35.57
C TYR A 159 -18.19 6.02 -34.70
N HIS A 160 -19.32 6.64 -35.02
CA HIS A 160 -20.54 6.49 -34.22
C HIS A 160 -21.21 5.12 -34.39
N ASP A 161 -21.27 4.60 -35.60
CA ASP A 161 -22.09 3.43 -35.92
C ASP A 161 -21.43 2.08 -35.59
N VAL A 162 -20.12 1.92 -35.81
CA VAL A 162 -19.47 0.59 -35.79
C VAL A 162 -18.60 0.36 -34.55
N LEU A 163 -17.97 1.41 -34.02
CA LEU A 163 -17.08 1.25 -32.87
C LEU A 163 -17.86 0.92 -31.59
N PRO A 164 -17.49 -0.15 -30.87
CA PRO A 164 -18.09 -0.48 -29.58
C PRO A 164 -18.03 0.69 -28.61
N TRP A 165 -19.14 0.93 -27.89
CA TRP A 165 -19.23 2.00 -26.89
C TRP A 165 -18.12 1.90 -25.83
N ILE A 166 -17.70 0.68 -25.48
CA ILE A 166 -16.61 0.48 -24.52
C ILE A 166 -15.30 1.10 -25.01
N SER A 167 -14.95 0.99 -26.29
CA SER A 167 -13.74 1.62 -26.82
C SER A 167 -13.80 3.15 -26.77
N LYS A 168 -15.01 3.73 -26.77
CA LYS A 168 -15.25 5.17 -26.72
C LYS A 168 -15.28 5.71 -25.29
N TYR A 169 -15.81 4.95 -24.34
CA TYR A 169 -16.09 5.44 -23.00
C TYR A 169 -15.22 4.82 -21.90
N MET A 170 -14.40 3.81 -22.22
CA MET A 170 -13.62 3.07 -21.21
C MET A 170 -12.74 3.97 -20.34
N PRO A 171 -11.96 4.94 -20.86
CA PRO A 171 -11.13 5.80 -20.00
C PRO A 171 -11.95 6.66 -19.03
N PHE A 172 -13.12 7.13 -19.45
CA PHE A 172 -14.03 7.88 -18.60
C PHE A 172 -14.66 7.00 -17.52
N LEU A 173 -15.04 5.76 -17.87
CA LEU A 173 -15.54 4.79 -16.90
C LEU A 173 -14.46 4.39 -15.90
N ALA A 174 -13.22 4.18 -16.35
CA ALA A 174 -12.06 3.91 -15.49
C ALA A 174 -11.84 5.06 -14.49
N LEU A 175 -11.95 6.30 -14.95
CA LEU A 175 -11.85 7.50 -14.12
C LEU A 175 -12.96 7.52 -13.06
N ILE A 176 -14.23 7.34 -13.46
CA ILE A 176 -15.38 7.29 -12.55
C ILE A 176 -15.22 6.17 -11.52
N HIS A 177 -14.83 4.97 -11.96
CA HIS A 177 -14.59 3.85 -11.06
C HIS A 177 -13.48 4.16 -10.05
N THR A 178 -12.38 4.75 -10.49
CA THR A 178 -11.26 5.12 -9.62
C THR A 178 -11.67 6.19 -8.60
N VAL A 179 -12.35 7.25 -9.02
CA VAL A 179 -12.84 8.31 -8.12
C VAL A 179 -13.79 7.74 -7.06
N ILE A 180 -14.72 6.87 -7.45
CA ILE A 180 -15.64 6.23 -6.49
C ILE A 180 -14.87 5.30 -5.53
N LEU A 181 -13.84 4.56 -5.98
CA LEU A 181 -13.03 3.72 -5.08
C LEU A 181 -12.30 4.59 -4.05
N MET A 182 -11.67 5.68 -4.49
CA MET A 182 -10.93 6.62 -3.65
C MET A 182 -11.85 7.38 -2.67
N ALA A 183 -13.04 7.78 -3.12
CA ALA A 183 -14.03 8.39 -2.23
C ALA A 183 -14.52 7.39 -1.17
N SER A 184 -14.74 6.12 -1.56
CA SER A 184 -15.17 5.07 -0.63
C SER A 184 -14.10 4.67 0.38
N SER A 185 -12.80 4.86 0.10
CA SER A 185 -11.73 4.63 1.09
C SER A 185 -11.64 5.72 2.13
N ASN A 186 -11.98 6.95 1.76
CA ASN A 186 -11.93 8.10 2.66
C ASN A 186 -13.27 8.38 3.36
N PHE A 187 -14.33 7.64 3.03
CA PHE A 187 -15.67 7.89 3.56
C PHE A 187 -15.74 7.82 5.09
N TRP A 188 -15.08 6.84 5.70
CA TRP A 188 -15.08 6.70 7.17
C TRP A 188 -14.36 7.84 7.91
N PHE A 189 -13.39 8.50 7.26
CA PHE A 189 -12.71 9.67 7.79
C PHE A 189 -13.52 10.96 7.63
N LYS A 190 -14.38 11.05 6.60
CA LYS A 190 -15.18 12.26 6.31
C LYS A 190 -16.57 12.25 6.95
N TYR A 191 -17.09 11.08 7.32
CA TYR A 191 -18.43 10.98 7.89
C TYR A 191 -18.47 11.59 9.31
N PRO A 192 -19.35 12.57 9.58
CA PRO A 192 -19.24 13.42 10.78
C PRO A 192 -19.41 12.67 12.11
N LYS A 193 -20.21 11.59 12.13
CA LYS A 193 -20.41 10.78 13.34
C LYS A 193 -19.18 9.92 13.68
N THR A 194 -18.40 9.49 12.69
CA THR A 194 -17.19 8.68 12.90
C THR A 194 -15.96 9.56 13.04
N SER A 195 -15.84 10.60 12.21
CA SER A 195 -14.73 11.55 12.20
C SER A 195 -14.52 12.21 13.57
N SER A 196 -15.59 12.71 14.21
CA SER A 196 -15.47 13.34 15.53
C SER A 196 -14.91 12.40 16.61
N LYS A 197 -15.32 11.13 16.62
CA LYS A 197 -14.77 10.11 17.52
C LYS A 197 -13.30 9.81 17.19
N LEU A 198 -12.96 9.78 15.91
CA LEU A 198 -11.61 9.50 15.44
C LEU A 198 -10.62 10.62 15.75
N GLU A 199 -11.02 11.88 15.56
CA GLU A 199 -10.20 13.05 15.92
C GLU A 199 -9.93 13.09 17.42
N HIS A 200 -10.97 12.84 18.22
CA HIS A 200 -10.82 12.76 19.67
C HIS A 200 -9.85 11.64 20.06
N PHE A 201 -9.98 10.47 19.42
CA PHE A 201 -9.09 9.35 19.65
C PHE A 201 -7.63 9.66 19.33
N VAL A 202 -7.35 10.17 18.13
CA VAL A 202 -6.00 10.53 17.69
C VAL A 202 -5.40 11.61 18.60
N SER A 203 -6.19 12.59 19.03
CA SER A 203 -5.74 13.62 19.97
C SER A 203 -5.35 13.05 21.33
N ILE A 204 -6.14 12.12 21.87
CA ILE A 204 -5.81 11.44 23.12
C ILE A 204 -4.56 10.58 22.93
N LEU A 205 -4.51 9.77 21.86
CA LEU A 205 -3.40 8.87 21.58
C LEU A 205 -2.08 9.64 21.45
N GLY A 206 -2.08 10.78 20.75
CA GLY A 206 -0.92 11.66 20.65
C GLY A 206 -0.45 12.17 22.01
N LYS A 207 -1.38 12.65 22.86
CA LYS A 207 -1.06 13.11 24.22
C LYS A 207 -0.56 11.98 25.12
N CYS A 208 -1.08 10.76 24.96
CA CYS A 208 -0.58 9.58 25.66
C CYS A 208 0.85 9.24 25.23
N PHE A 209 1.14 9.33 23.94
CA PHE A 209 2.47 9.03 23.41
C PHE A 209 3.53 10.06 23.84
N GLU A 210 3.17 11.34 23.89
CA GLU A 210 4.05 12.44 24.32
C GLU A 210 4.24 12.51 25.84
N SER A 211 3.41 11.81 26.62
CA SER A 211 3.45 11.90 28.08
C SER A 211 4.72 11.25 28.65
N PRO A 212 5.56 11.99 29.39
CA PRO A 212 6.80 11.45 29.98
C PRO A 212 6.51 10.36 31.04
N TRP A 213 5.32 10.36 31.63
CA TRP A 213 4.87 9.33 32.57
C TRP A 213 4.89 7.92 31.95
N THR A 214 4.46 7.76 30.70
CA THR A 214 4.44 6.43 30.07
C THR A 214 5.82 5.83 29.94
N THR A 215 6.80 6.65 29.60
CA THR A 215 8.18 6.21 29.45
C THR A 215 8.74 5.80 30.81
N LYS A 216 8.43 6.56 31.87
CA LYS A 216 8.81 6.20 33.25
C LYS A 216 8.17 4.88 33.69
N ALA A 217 6.85 4.73 33.57
CA ALA A 217 6.13 3.53 33.99
C ALA A 217 6.56 2.26 33.22
N LEU A 218 6.84 2.40 31.91
CA LEU A 218 7.38 1.30 31.11
C LEU A 218 8.83 0.97 31.46
N SER A 219 9.66 1.96 31.82
CA SER A 219 11.04 1.70 32.24
C SER A 219 11.12 1.04 33.61
N GLU A 220 10.26 1.41 34.55
CA GLU A 220 10.20 0.80 35.90
C GLU A 220 9.81 -0.68 35.80
N THR A 221 8.82 -1.01 34.96
CA THR A 221 8.43 -2.41 34.74
C THR A 221 9.52 -3.24 34.04
N ALA A 222 10.27 -2.66 33.09
CA ALA A 222 11.40 -3.34 32.45
C ALA A 222 12.59 -3.57 33.42
N CYS A 223 12.82 -2.64 34.35
CA CYS A 223 13.84 -2.80 35.40
C CYS A 223 13.43 -3.86 36.43
N GLU A 224 12.17 -3.86 36.88
CA GLU A 224 11.62 -4.89 37.78
C GLU A 224 11.76 -6.31 37.16
N GLU A 225 11.53 -6.46 35.85
CA GLU A 225 11.70 -7.74 35.14
C GLU A 225 13.18 -8.21 35.09
N SER A 226 14.11 -7.25 34.96
CA SER A 226 15.55 -7.52 34.96
C SER A 226 16.08 -7.96 36.33
N GLU A 227 15.43 -7.53 37.42
CA GLU A 227 15.77 -7.95 38.78
C GLU A 227 15.18 -9.34 39.12
N VAL A 228 14.01 -9.68 38.59
CA VAL A 228 13.36 -10.99 38.79
C VAL A 228 14.02 -12.09 37.93
N THR A 229 14.48 -11.74 36.73
CA THR A 229 15.20 -12.65 35.84
C THR A 229 16.71 -12.43 36.00
N GLY A 230 17.29 -13.00 37.05
CA GLY A 230 18.73 -12.93 37.37
C GLY A 230 19.67 -13.58 36.35
N THR A 231 19.62 -13.15 35.09
CA THR A 231 20.62 -13.40 34.05
C THR A 231 20.83 -12.12 33.26
N ALA A 232 21.94 -11.44 33.56
CA ALA A 232 22.41 -10.25 32.86
C ALA A 232 22.40 -10.42 31.32
N PRO A 233 21.82 -9.49 30.54
CA PRO A 233 21.99 -9.48 29.10
C PRO A 233 23.40 -8.98 28.77
N GLN A 234 24.22 -9.85 28.15
CA GLN A 234 25.46 -9.42 27.52
C GLN A 234 25.16 -8.42 26.40
N HIS A 235 25.71 -7.23 26.58
CA HIS A 235 25.88 -6.17 25.59
C HIS A 235 26.49 -6.74 24.29
N GLN A 236 25.73 -6.81 23.20
CA GLN A 236 26.29 -6.97 21.84
C GLN A 236 26.08 -5.67 21.05
N SER A 237 26.99 -4.73 21.29
CA SER A 237 27.35 -3.70 20.31
C SER A 237 28.46 -4.27 19.43
N LYS A 238 28.13 -4.75 18.22
CA LYS A 238 29.13 -5.05 17.19
C LYS A 238 29.42 -3.78 16.38
N LEU A 239 30.64 -3.23 16.53
CA LEU A 239 31.33 -2.51 15.47
C LEU A 239 32.85 -2.65 15.64
N SER A 240 33.52 -3.00 14.53
CA SER A 240 34.96 -2.84 14.18
C SER A 240 36.04 -3.76 14.81
N ASP A 241 36.40 -4.78 14.02
CA ASP A 241 37.72 -5.13 13.44
C ASP A 241 39.07 -5.08 14.20
N HIS A 242 39.79 -6.19 13.98
CA HIS A 242 41.24 -6.43 13.84
C HIS A 242 42.10 -7.03 15.00
N ALA A 243 42.66 -8.19 14.64
CA ALA A 243 44.01 -8.75 14.92
C ALA A 243 44.20 -9.82 16.04
N SER A 244 44.73 -10.95 15.57
CA SER A 244 45.09 -12.25 16.18
C SER A 244 46.24 -12.24 17.24
N PRO A 245 46.51 -13.38 17.93
CA PRO A 245 46.92 -13.50 19.35
C PRO A 245 48.45 -13.81 19.50
N PRO A 246 49.04 -14.16 20.70
CA PRO A 246 48.88 -15.47 21.37
C PRO A 246 49.21 -15.60 22.91
N LYS A 247 48.66 -16.66 23.55
CA LYS A 247 49.26 -17.58 24.59
C LYS A 247 49.65 -16.97 25.97
N SER A 248 49.47 -17.59 27.14
CA SER A 248 49.62 -19.00 27.56
C SER A 248 49.23 -19.17 29.06
N ASN A 249 48.91 -20.43 29.42
CA ASN A 249 49.07 -21.08 30.74
C ASN A 249 48.13 -20.67 31.89
N LEU A 250 47.70 -21.52 32.82
CA LEU A 250 47.72 -22.98 33.07
C LEU A 250 47.05 -23.12 34.45
N GLY A 251 46.20 -24.14 34.69
CA GLY A 251 45.84 -24.52 36.07
C GLY A 251 44.39 -24.94 36.29
N SER A 252 44.11 -26.21 36.01
CA SER A 252 42.96 -26.99 36.50
C SER A 252 43.17 -27.46 37.94
N VAL A 253 42.09 -27.56 38.75
CA VAL A 253 41.72 -28.56 39.80
C VAL A 253 40.53 -27.93 40.56
N SER A 254 39.25 -28.31 40.36
CA SER A 254 38.47 -29.46 40.86
C SER A 254 38.26 -29.58 42.39
N ALA A 255 36.99 -29.39 42.78
CA ALA A 255 36.15 -30.23 43.65
C ALA A 255 35.89 -29.87 45.14
N SER A 256 34.61 -30.12 45.51
CA SER A 256 34.01 -30.42 46.83
C SER A 256 33.93 -29.28 47.87
N ASP A 257 32.94 -29.16 48.75
CA ASP A 257 31.67 -29.82 49.07
C ASP A 257 31.11 -29.05 50.31
N GLY A 258 29.83 -29.22 50.66
CA GLY A 258 29.34 -28.96 52.02
C GLY A 258 28.31 -27.82 52.16
N GLY A 259 27.05 -28.21 52.33
CA GLY A 259 25.92 -27.31 52.62
C GLY A 259 25.75 -26.94 54.10
N SER A 260 24.83 -26.00 54.35
CA SER A 260 24.07 -25.89 55.60
C SER A 260 22.78 -25.08 55.37
N LEU A 261 21.72 -25.52 56.04
CA LEU A 261 20.34 -25.08 55.97
C LEU A 261 20.00 -23.99 57.02
N ASN A 262 19.10 -23.09 56.61
CA ASN A 262 18.10 -22.31 57.39
C ASN A 262 18.52 -20.97 58.06
N PRO A 263 17.57 -20.08 58.40
CA PRO A 263 16.81 -19.22 57.47
C PRO A 263 16.72 -17.75 57.98
N SER A 264 16.75 -16.74 57.12
CA SER A 264 16.45 -15.37 57.57
C SER A 264 15.91 -14.50 56.43
N MET A 265 14.68 -14.03 56.64
CA MET A 265 14.06 -12.78 56.15
C MET A 265 14.81 -11.99 55.06
N PRO A 266 14.20 -11.70 53.91
CA PRO A 266 14.76 -10.73 52.98
C PRO A 266 14.62 -9.32 53.56
N MET A 267 15.71 -8.82 54.13
CA MET A 267 15.92 -7.40 54.38
C MET A 267 16.06 -6.71 53.02
N PHE A 268 15.13 -5.80 52.71
CA PHE A 268 15.24 -4.89 51.57
C PHE A 268 16.48 -3.99 51.75
N ALA A 269 17.59 -4.38 51.14
CA ALA A 269 18.75 -3.52 50.95
C ALA A 269 18.56 -2.77 49.63
N LYS A 270 18.12 -1.51 49.74
CA LYS A 270 18.03 -0.56 48.63
C LYS A 270 19.43 0.01 48.37
N ASP A 271 20.17 -0.61 47.45
CA ASP A 271 21.43 -0.03 46.97
C ASP A 271 21.17 0.98 45.85
N GLN A 272 21.61 2.21 46.09
CA GLN A 272 21.67 3.30 45.14
C GLN A 272 22.89 3.12 44.23
N SER A 273 22.68 3.06 42.91
CA SER A 273 23.53 3.78 41.95
C SER A 273 22.96 3.77 40.53
N GLY A 274 22.70 4.96 39.98
CA GLY A 274 23.16 5.25 38.62
C GLY A 274 22.20 5.08 37.44
N VAL A 275 20.89 5.34 37.60
CA VAL A 275 20.09 5.80 36.45
C VAL A 275 19.22 6.96 36.95
N SER A 276 19.53 8.17 36.50
CA SER A 276 18.67 9.34 36.70
C SER A 276 17.39 9.13 35.89
N VAL A 277 16.44 8.41 36.46
CA VAL A 277 15.05 8.43 35.99
C VAL A 277 14.60 9.87 36.19
N THR A 278 14.29 10.54 35.09
CA THR A 278 13.81 11.92 35.07
C THR A 278 12.74 12.11 36.14
N ILE A 279 13.02 12.98 37.11
CA ILE A 279 12.07 13.37 38.15
C ILE A 279 10.85 13.92 37.41
N LEU A 280 9.73 13.20 37.50
CA LEU A 280 8.47 13.61 36.89
C LEU A 280 8.07 14.92 37.57
N ASP A 281 8.05 16.01 36.82
CA ASP A 281 7.70 17.32 37.37
C ASP A 281 6.24 17.32 37.83
N LYS A 282 5.92 18.11 38.85
CA LYS A 282 4.56 18.22 39.41
C LYS A 282 3.53 18.49 38.31
N LYS A 283 3.90 19.35 37.36
CA LYS A 283 3.09 19.72 36.20
C LYS A 283 2.75 18.51 35.31
N ASP A 284 3.73 17.64 35.06
CA ASP A 284 3.56 16.47 34.20
C ASP A 284 2.71 15.39 34.89
N GLY A 285 2.83 15.27 36.22
CA GLY A 285 1.98 14.39 37.02
C GLY A 285 0.50 14.81 37.00
N GLU A 286 0.21 16.11 37.15
CA GLU A 286 -1.16 16.64 37.04
C GLU A 286 -1.73 16.47 35.63
N GLN A 287 -0.91 16.71 34.60
CA GLN A 287 -1.30 16.49 33.20
C GLN A 287 -1.61 15.02 32.92
N ALA A 288 -0.81 14.08 33.47
CA ALA A 288 -1.06 12.65 33.37
C ALA A 288 -2.36 12.25 34.06
N LYS A 289 -2.65 12.75 35.28
CA LYS A 289 -3.93 12.51 35.97
C LYS A 289 -5.14 12.94 35.14
N ALA A 290 -5.08 14.15 34.58
CA ALA A 290 -6.14 14.65 33.70
C ALA A 290 -6.29 13.80 32.42
N LEU A 291 -5.21 13.17 31.96
CA LEU A 291 -5.23 12.28 30.80
C LEU A 291 -5.88 10.94 31.12
N PHE A 292 -5.62 10.33 32.28
CA PHE A 292 -6.30 9.11 32.75
C PHE A 292 -7.82 9.29 32.76
N GLU A 293 -8.32 10.40 33.33
CA GLU A 293 -9.75 10.68 33.39
C GLU A 293 -10.36 10.86 31.98
N LYS A 294 -9.64 11.56 31.10
CA LYS A 294 -10.06 11.72 29.69
C LYS A 294 -10.11 10.39 28.95
N VAL A 295 -9.11 9.53 29.11
CA VAL A 295 -9.04 8.20 28.49
C VAL A 295 -10.21 7.34 28.96
N ARG A 296 -10.51 7.33 30.27
CA ARG A 296 -11.64 6.57 30.84
C ARG A 296 -12.98 7.07 30.32
N LYS A 297 -13.18 8.38 30.28
CA LYS A 297 -14.43 8.99 29.76
C LYS A 297 -14.60 8.73 28.26
N PHE A 298 -13.51 8.84 27.50
CA PHE A 298 -13.50 8.55 26.07
C PHE A 298 -13.80 7.08 25.78
N ARG A 299 -13.19 6.15 26.52
CA ARG A 299 -13.46 4.72 26.40
C ARG A 299 -14.94 4.43 26.51
N LEU A 300 -15.58 4.87 27.60
CA LEU A 300 -17.02 4.62 27.82
C LEU A 300 -17.89 5.19 26.68
N HIS A 301 -17.52 6.37 26.17
CA HIS A 301 -18.24 7.02 25.06
C HIS A 301 -18.11 6.28 23.72
N VAL A 302 -16.96 5.66 23.45
CA VAL A 302 -16.73 4.94 22.20
C VAL A 302 -17.21 3.49 22.27
N GLU A 303 -17.08 2.84 23.43
CA GLU A 303 -17.50 1.45 23.67
C GLU A 303 -19.03 1.26 23.54
N GLU A 304 -19.83 2.31 23.75
CA GLU A 304 -21.29 2.28 23.55
C GLU A 304 -21.73 2.14 22.08
N SER A 305 -20.87 2.47 21.11
CA SER A 305 -21.21 2.43 19.69
C SER A 305 -20.42 1.36 18.92
N ASP A 306 -21.02 0.89 17.81
CA ASP A 306 -20.39 -0.01 16.84
C ASP A 306 -20.40 0.57 15.39
N ILE A 307 -20.59 1.89 15.27
CA ILE A 307 -20.76 2.59 14.00
C ILE A 307 -19.47 2.57 13.18
N ILE A 308 -18.31 2.73 13.82
CA ILE A 308 -17.02 2.76 13.14
C ILE A 308 -16.74 1.39 12.51
N TYR A 309 -16.91 0.32 13.28
CA TYR A 309 -16.74 -1.05 12.81
C TYR A 309 -17.72 -1.39 11.67
N GLN A 310 -19.02 -1.07 11.84
CA GLN A 310 -20.02 -1.35 10.80
C GLN A 310 -19.72 -0.61 9.50
N LEU A 311 -19.36 0.67 9.57
CA LEU A 311 -19.05 1.48 8.40
C LEU A 311 -17.77 0.99 7.70
N TYR A 312 -16.72 0.62 8.45
CA TYR A 312 -15.50 0.03 7.89
C TYR A 312 -15.76 -1.34 7.22
N THR A 313 -16.63 -2.16 7.81
CA THR A 313 -17.03 -3.45 7.24
C THR A 313 -17.86 -3.28 5.98
N LEU A 314 -18.86 -2.39 6.02
CA LEU A 314 -19.72 -2.11 4.88
C LEU A 314 -18.94 -1.51 3.70
N GLN A 315 -18.06 -0.53 3.95
CA GLN A 315 -17.23 0.04 2.87
C GLN A 315 -16.31 -1.01 2.26
N SER A 316 -15.73 -1.92 3.06
CA SER A 316 -14.83 -2.97 2.57
C SER A 316 -15.58 -3.98 1.71
N LEU A 317 -16.79 -4.37 2.12
CA LEU A 317 -17.66 -5.24 1.33
C LEU A 317 -18.06 -4.59 0.00
N VAL A 318 -18.50 -3.33 0.02
CA VAL A 318 -18.91 -2.59 -1.19
C VAL A 318 -17.74 -2.41 -2.16
N LYS A 319 -16.53 -2.11 -1.66
CA LYS A 319 -15.31 -2.04 -2.49
C LYS A 319 -15.03 -3.38 -3.16
N THR A 320 -15.01 -4.48 -2.41
CA THR A 320 -14.74 -5.82 -2.95
C THR A 320 -15.76 -6.23 -4.00
N LEU A 321 -17.06 -6.00 -3.76
CA LEU A 321 -18.11 -6.25 -4.75
C LEU A 321 -17.90 -5.42 -6.02
N LYS A 322 -17.59 -4.13 -5.86
CA LYS A 322 -17.36 -3.24 -7.00
C LYS A 322 -16.15 -3.66 -7.82
N ILE A 323 -15.05 -4.09 -7.20
CA ILE A 323 -13.86 -4.58 -7.91
C ILE A 323 -14.19 -5.84 -8.71
N LEU A 324 -14.95 -6.77 -8.11
CA LEU A 324 -15.38 -7.99 -8.79
C LEU A 324 -16.23 -7.67 -10.02
N LEU A 325 -17.16 -6.70 -9.90
CA LEU A 325 -17.93 -6.20 -11.05
C LEU A 325 -17.01 -5.59 -12.10
N ILE A 326 -16.05 -4.74 -11.70
CA ILE A 326 -15.11 -4.11 -12.62
C ILE A 326 -14.35 -5.16 -13.40
N VAL A 327 -13.70 -6.10 -12.72
CA VAL A 327 -12.90 -7.17 -13.34
C VAL A 327 -13.76 -8.04 -14.27
N GLY A 328 -14.97 -8.37 -13.85
CA GLY A 328 -15.89 -9.20 -14.63
C GLY A 328 -16.33 -8.53 -15.93
N TYR A 329 -16.76 -7.27 -15.90
CA TYR A 329 -17.21 -6.61 -17.13
C TYR A 329 -16.03 -6.31 -18.06
N THR A 330 -14.92 -5.77 -17.55
CA THR A 330 -13.79 -5.39 -18.39
C THR A 330 -13.13 -6.59 -19.05
N SER A 331 -12.98 -7.72 -18.36
CA SER A 331 -12.43 -8.94 -18.97
C SER A 331 -13.26 -9.42 -20.16
N TYR A 332 -14.59 -9.42 -20.03
CA TYR A 332 -15.50 -9.77 -21.13
C TYR A 332 -15.37 -8.83 -22.33
N PHE A 333 -15.27 -7.51 -22.10
CA PHE A 333 -15.23 -6.53 -23.18
C PHE A 333 -13.84 -6.34 -23.82
N VAL A 334 -12.75 -6.63 -23.12
CA VAL A 334 -11.38 -6.54 -23.68
C VAL A 334 -11.22 -7.44 -24.90
N ASP A 335 -11.81 -8.63 -24.87
CA ASP A 335 -11.70 -9.61 -25.95
C ASP A 335 -12.48 -9.20 -27.21
N GLN A 336 -13.43 -8.27 -27.08
CA GLN A 336 -14.23 -7.73 -28.19
C GLN A 336 -13.52 -6.59 -28.94
N ILE A 337 -12.39 -6.09 -28.45
CA ILE A 337 -11.68 -4.97 -29.07
C ILE A 337 -10.84 -5.46 -30.25
N GLN A 338 -11.30 -5.21 -31.47
CA GLN A 338 -10.60 -5.51 -32.72
C GLN A 338 -9.93 -4.26 -33.33
N PHE A 339 -8.89 -4.45 -34.14
CA PHE A 339 -8.17 -3.35 -34.80
C PHE A 339 -8.89 -2.85 -36.07
N LEU A 340 -9.55 -3.75 -36.79
CA LEU A 340 -10.17 -3.51 -38.09
C LEU A 340 -11.68 -3.75 -38.00
N HIS A 341 -12.47 -2.81 -38.51
CA HIS A 341 -13.92 -2.89 -38.54
C HIS A 341 -14.43 -2.61 -39.96
N GLU A 342 -15.43 -3.34 -40.41
CA GLU A 342 -16.14 -3.08 -41.67
C GLU A 342 -17.35 -2.20 -41.37
N CYS A 343 -17.47 -1.09 -42.11
CA CYS A 343 -18.52 -0.09 -41.94
C CYS A 343 -19.31 0.05 -43.25
N ALA A 344 -20.63 -0.07 -43.16
CA ALA A 344 -21.55 0.19 -44.26
C ALA A 344 -22.48 1.34 -43.85
N PRO A 345 -22.08 2.60 -44.09
CA PRO A 345 -22.93 3.75 -43.81
C PRO A 345 -23.95 3.93 -44.95
N ASP A 346 -25.24 4.13 -44.63
CA ASP A 346 -26.32 4.43 -45.59
C ASP A 346 -26.17 5.85 -46.19
N VAL A 347 -25.09 6.09 -46.95
CA VAL A 347 -24.73 7.40 -47.54
C VAL A 347 -24.24 7.27 -48.99
N GLU A 348 -24.68 6.22 -49.67
CA GLU A 348 -24.27 5.91 -51.05
C GLU A 348 -24.51 7.08 -52.01
N GLU A 349 -25.63 7.80 -51.86
CA GLU A 349 -26.01 8.94 -52.71
C GLU A 349 -25.04 10.14 -52.60
N LEU A 350 -24.30 10.26 -51.49
CA LEU A 350 -23.39 11.39 -51.24
C LEU A 350 -21.92 11.09 -51.61
N ILE A 351 -21.52 9.81 -51.59
CA ILE A 351 -20.10 9.40 -51.60
C ILE A 351 -19.80 8.36 -52.70
N GLY A 352 -20.82 7.65 -53.20
CA GLY A 352 -20.69 6.67 -54.29
C GLY A 352 -20.08 5.32 -53.89
N TYR A 353 -19.87 5.05 -52.59
CA TYR A 353 -19.38 3.77 -52.07
C TYR A 353 -20.28 3.26 -50.94
N THR A 354 -20.50 1.94 -50.89
CA THR A 354 -21.38 1.25 -49.93
C THR A 354 -20.65 0.72 -48.70
N THR A 355 -19.39 0.30 -48.86
CA THR A 355 -18.61 -0.35 -47.79
C THR A 355 -17.23 0.29 -47.62
N PHE A 356 -16.84 0.45 -46.36
CA PHE A 356 -15.58 1.04 -45.94
C PHE A 356 -14.87 0.14 -44.93
N CYS A 357 -13.57 -0.06 -45.09
CA CYS A 357 -12.73 -0.69 -44.07
C CYS A 357 -12.13 0.39 -43.17
N CYS A 358 -12.37 0.30 -41.87
CA CYS A 358 -11.96 1.27 -40.87
C CYS A 358 -10.91 0.69 -39.92
N THR A 359 -9.81 1.41 -39.74
CA THR A 359 -8.71 1.07 -38.82
C THR A 359 -8.77 1.96 -37.59
N HIS A 360 -8.75 1.34 -36.42
CA HIS A 360 -8.66 2.06 -35.15
C HIS A 360 -7.19 2.20 -34.76
N THR A 361 -6.61 3.37 -35.08
CA THR A 361 -5.18 3.69 -34.88
C THR A 361 -4.70 3.53 -33.43
N LEU A 362 -5.59 3.74 -32.46
CA LEU A 362 -5.31 3.65 -31.02
C LEU A 362 -5.62 2.26 -30.42
N ALA A 363 -6.21 1.32 -31.16
CA ALA A 363 -6.69 0.05 -30.58
C ALA A 363 -5.60 -0.75 -29.86
N TYR A 364 -4.40 -0.86 -30.45
CA TYR A 364 -3.28 -1.57 -29.85
C TYR A 364 -2.81 -0.92 -28.55
N LEU A 365 -2.70 0.41 -28.53
CA LEU A 365 -2.24 1.15 -27.37
C LEU A 365 -3.30 1.14 -26.26
N LEU A 366 -4.58 1.32 -26.62
CA LEU A 366 -5.71 1.22 -25.71
C LEU A 366 -5.81 -0.18 -25.09
N ARG A 367 -5.64 -1.24 -25.89
CA ARG A 367 -5.64 -2.63 -25.40
C ARG A 367 -4.50 -2.88 -24.41
N LYS A 368 -3.29 -2.37 -24.67
CA LYS A 368 -2.16 -2.49 -23.74
C LYS A 368 -2.41 -1.71 -22.44
N VAL A 369 -2.88 -0.47 -22.53
CA VAL A 369 -3.24 0.34 -21.34
C VAL A 369 -4.36 -0.31 -20.54
N LEU A 370 -5.35 -0.91 -21.21
CA LEU A 370 -6.44 -1.62 -20.56
C LEU A 370 -5.99 -2.88 -19.83
N TYR A 371 -5.10 -3.69 -20.41
CA TYR A 371 -4.49 -4.81 -19.69
C TYR A 371 -3.67 -4.35 -18.49
N THR A 372 -2.91 -3.26 -18.63
CA THR A 372 -2.17 -2.68 -17.49
C THR A 372 -3.13 -2.19 -16.39
N TYR A 373 -4.21 -1.49 -16.76
CA TYR A 373 -5.25 -1.08 -15.82
C TYR A 373 -5.87 -2.28 -15.10
N MET A 374 -6.18 -3.34 -15.85
CA MET A 374 -6.70 -4.59 -15.30
C MET A 374 -5.76 -5.26 -14.32
N ALA A 375 -4.46 -5.31 -14.62
CA ALA A 375 -3.46 -5.84 -13.71
C ALA A 375 -3.42 -5.06 -12.38
N VAL A 376 -3.51 -3.73 -12.44
CA VAL A 376 -3.56 -2.87 -11.24
C VAL A 376 -4.86 -3.07 -10.47
N VAL A 377 -6.02 -3.19 -11.13
CA VAL A 377 -7.31 -3.45 -10.49
C VAL A 377 -7.34 -4.82 -9.82
N VAL A 378 -6.76 -5.85 -10.43
CA VAL A 378 -6.64 -7.19 -9.81
C VAL A 378 -5.74 -7.12 -8.58
N LEU A 379 -4.61 -6.44 -8.64
CA LEU A 379 -3.73 -6.23 -7.49
C LEU A 379 -4.46 -5.49 -6.35
N TYR A 380 -5.21 -4.43 -6.67
CA TYR A 380 -6.07 -3.73 -5.72
C TYR A 380 -7.12 -4.68 -5.12
N GLY A 381 -7.74 -5.53 -5.94
CA GLY A 381 -8.71 -6.56 -5.53
C GLY A 381 -8.15 -7.60 -4.57
N LEU A 382 -6.92 -8.08 -4.80
CA LEU A 382 -6.27 -9.04 -3.91
C LEU A 382 -6.06 -8.45 -2.51
N VAL A 383 -5.66 -7.18 -2.43
CA VAL A 383 -5.48 -6.47 -1.16
C VAL A 383 -6.85 -6.25 -0.48
N CYS A 384 -7.89 -5.84 -1.22
CA CYS A 384 -9.25 -5.72 -0.66
C CYS A 384 -9.82 -7.07 -0.19
N PHE A 385 -9.53 -8.17 -0.89
CA PHE A 385 -9.93 -9.49 -0.44
C PHE A 385 -9.16 -9.92 0.81
N TYR A 386 -7.86 -9.61 0.88
CA TYR A 386 -7.05 -9.83 2.08
C TYR A 386 -7.60 -9.05 3.28
N THR A 387 -7.97 -7.77 3.12
CA THR A 387 -8.54 -6.98 4.23
C THR A 387 -9.89 -7.53 4.67
N LEU A 388 -10.75 -7.93 3.72
CA LEU A 388 -12.04 -8.56 4.03
C LEU A 388 -11.84 -9.90 4.75
N TYR A 389 -10.90 -10.73 4.30
CA TYR A 389 -10.54 -11.98 4.94
C TYR A 389 -10.01 -11.77 6.35
N TRP A 390 -9.10 -10.81 6.54
CA TRP A 390 -8.55 -10.43 7.84
C TRP A 390 -9.66 -9.95 8.80
N LEU A 391 -10.58 -9.11 8.29
CA LEU A 391 -11.71 -8.55 9.04
C LEU A 391 -12.71 -9.62 9.51
N PHE A 392 -12.93 -10.67 8.72
CA PHE A 392 -13.82 -11.77 9.11
C PHE A 392 -13.13 -12.87 9.92
N LYS A 393 -11.82 -13.06 9.75
CA LYS A 393 -11.08 -14.09 10.47
C LYS A 393 -10.77 -13.73 11.90
N ARG A 394 -10.53 -12.44 12.20
CA ARG A 394 -10.30 -11.99 13.57
C ARG A 394 -11.63 -11.51 14.18
N PRO A 395 -11.93 -11.83 15.45
CA PRO A 395 -13.05 -11.23 16.15
C PRO A 395 -12.71 -9.78 16.53
N LEU A 396 -12.88 -8.82 15.61
CA LEU A 396 -12.53 -7.41 15.87
C LEU A 396 -13.42 -6.70 16.90
N LYS A 397 -14.51 -7.32 17.33
CA LYS A 397 -15.41 -6.76 18.35
C LYS A 397 -14.85 -6.86 19.77
N GLU A 398 -13.82 -7.68 19.98
CA GLU A 398 -13.15 -7.84 21.26
C GLU A 398 -11.64 -7.66 21.06
N TYR A 399 -11.02 -6.85 21.94
CA TYR A 399 -9.57 -6.66 21.98
C TYR A 399 -9.09 -7.02 23.38
N SER A 400 -8.29 -8.08 23.46
CA SER A 400 -7.59 -8.46 24.68
C SER A 400 -6.16 -7.93 24.62
N PHE A 401 -5.71 -7.27 25.70
CA PHE A 401 -4.34 -6.79 25.85
C PHE A 401 -3.38 -7.91 26.29
N GLU A 402 -3.56 -9.14 25.81
CA GLU A 402 -2.89 -10.32 26.36
C GLU A 402 -1.37 -10.25 26.19
N LYS A 403 -0.90 -9.87 25.00
CA LYS A 403 0.52 -9.61 24.75
C LYS A 403 1.10 -8.50 25.64
N VAL A 404 0.30 -7.47 25.93
CA VAL A 404 0.75 -6.37 26.81
C VAL A 404 0.72 -6.81 28.27
N ARG A 405 -0.19 -7.70 28.66
CA ARG A 405 -0.30 -8.26 30.02
C ARG A 405 0.83 -9.25 30.32
N GLU A 406 1.34 -9.94 29.31
CA GLU A 406 2.52 -10.79 29.43
C GLU A 406 3.82 -9.98 29.44
N GLU A 407 3.93 -8.97 28.57
CA GLU A 407 5.14 -8.14 28.46
C GLU A 407 5.23 -7.01 29.51
N SER A 408 4.11 -6.63 30.13
CA SER A 408 4.08 -5.64 31.20
C SER A 408 3.42 -6.25 32.41
N ASN A 409 4.02 -6.09 33.60
CA ASN A 409 3.54 -6.63 34.87
C ASN A 409 2.19 -6.02 35.35
N PHE A 410 1.40 -5.46 34.42
CA PHE A 410 0.10 -4.86 34.65
C PHE A 410 -1.01 -5.85 34.26
N SER A 411 -1.39 -6.73 35.18
CA SER A 411 -2.48 -7.71 34.97
C SER A 411 -3.86 -7.06 34.82
N ASP A 412 -4.06 -5.88 35.41
CA ASP A 412 -5.37 -5.27 35.66
C ASP A 412 -5.92 -4.47 34.46
N ILE A 413 -5.33 -4.65 33.27
CA ILE A 413 -5.80 -3.98 32.06
C ILE A 413 -7.17 -4.57 31.66
N PRO A 414 -8.23 -3.76 31.61
CA PRO A 414 -9.57 -4.23 31.27
C PRO A 414 -9.70 -4.54 29.78
N ASP A 415 -10.35 -5.65 29.46
CA ASP A 415 -10.64 -6.00 28.07
C ASP A 415 -11.67 -5.03 27.46
N VAL A 416 -11.48 -4.74 26.18
CA VAL A 416 -12.19 -3.68 25.46
C VAL A 416 -13.14 -4.28 24.43
N LYS A 417 -14.33 -3.66 24.26
CA LYS A 417 -15.37 -4.11 23.32
C LYS A 417 -15.72 -3.06 22.24
N ASN A 418 -16.39 -3.52 21.18
CA ASN A 418 -17.03 -2.73 20.11
C ASN A 418 -16.08 -1.81 19.33
N ASP A 419 -16.45 -0.55 19.08
CA ASP A 419 -15.67 0.40 18.26
C ASP A 419 -14.29 0.68 18.86
N PHE A 420 -14.16 0.69 20.19
CA PHE A 420 -12.86 0.92 20.83
C PHE A 420 -11.92 -0.26 20.59
N ALA A 421 -12.44 -1.50 20.59
CA ALA A 421 -11.66 -2.70 20.25
C ALA A 421 -11.16 -2.65 18.81
N PHE A 422 -12.04 -2.27 17.88
CA PHE A 422 -11.71 -2.10 16.48
C PHE A 422 -10.59 -1.07 16.28
N LEU A 423 -10.70 0.10 16.92
CA LEU A 423 -9.70 1.16 16.84
C LEU A 423 -8.33 0.73 17.39
N MET A 424 -8.31 -0.04 18.49
CA MET A 424 -7.08 -0.58 19.04
C MET A 424 -6.43 -1.61 18.11
N HIS A 425 -7.22 -2.50 17.47
CA HIS A 425 -6.72 -3.41 16.45
C HIS A 425 -6.11 -2.66 15.25
N MET A 426 -6.69 -1.53 14.83
CA MET A 426 -6.15 -0.72 13.73
C MET A 426 -4.79 -0.10 14.06
N ILE A 427 -4.62 0.43 15.27
CA ILE A 427 -3.35 1.01 15.72
C ILE A 427 -2.28 -0.06 15.92
N ASP A 428 -2.66 -1.21 16.48
CA ASP A 428 -1.70 -2.29 16.72
C ASP A 428 -1.08 -2.81 15.41
N GLN A 429 -1.83 -2.74 14.30
CA GLN A 429 -1.34 -3.05 12.95
C GLN A 429 -0.48 -1.94 12.32
N TYR A 430 -0.57 -0.71 12.82
CA TYR A 430 0.31 0.38 12.43
C TYR A 430 1.65 0.29 13.18
N ASP A 431 1.59 0.29 14.52
CA ASP A 431 2.73 0.05 15.39
C ASP A 431 2.26 -0.34 16.81
N SER A 432 2.75 -1.49 17.28
CA SER A 432 2.49 -2.01 18.63
C SER A 432 2.97 -1.10 19.77
N LEU A 433 3.88 -0.15 19.52
CA LEU A 433 4.34 0.76 20.57
C LEU A 433 3.22 1.70 21.05
N TYR A 434 2.31 2.11 20.15
CA TYR A 434 1.18 2.95 20.50
C TYR A 434 0.20 2.21 21.42
N SER A 435 -0.10 0.94 21.12
CA SER A 435 -0.98 0.12 21.95
C SER A 435 -0.37 -0.12 23.34
N LYS A 436 0.94 -0.40 23.43
CA LYS A 436 1.65 -0.57 24.71
C LYS A 436 1.61 0.69 25.59
N ARG A 437 1.98 1.85 25.04
CA ARG A 437 1.96 3.13 25.80
C ARG A 437 0.56 3.53 26.22
N PHE A 438 -0.43 3.27 25.36
CA PHE A 438 -1.82 3.57 25.65
C PHE A 438 -2.41 2.62 26.71
N ALA A 439 -2.01 1.35 26.73
CA ALA A 439 -2.44 0.38 27.74
C ALA A 439 -2.03 0.78 29.18
N VAL A 440 -0.88 1.44 29.35
CA VAL A 440 -0.47 2.02 30.65
C VAL A 440 -1.49 3.06 31.14
N PHE A 441 -2.16 3.80 30.26
CA PHE A 441 -3.20 4.74 30.68
C PHE A 441 -4.57 4.08 30.96
N LEU A 442 -4.72 2.79 30.64
CA LEU A 442 -5.93 2.02 30.92
C LEU A 442 -5.84 1.22 32.22
N SER A 443 -4.65 1.06 32.80
CA SER A 443 -4.43 0.27 34.01
C SER A 443 -4.68 1.10 35.29
N GLU A 444 -5.49 0.54 36.19
CA GLU A 444 -5.79 1.13 37.50
C GLU A 444 -4.54 1.11 38.41
N VAL A 445 -3.68 0.10 38.28
CA VAL A 445 -2.42 0.00 39.04
C VAL A 445 -1.49 1.15 38.70
N SER A 446 -1.33 1.48 37.41
CA SER A 446 -0.52 2.62 36.99
C SER A 446 -1.11 3.95 37.41
N GLU A 447 -2.45 4.08 37.47
CA GLU A 447 -3.09 5.28 38.03
C GLU A 447 -2.78 5.41 39.53
N ASN A 448 -2.87 4.31 40.28
CA ASN A 448 -2.54 4.27 41.70
C ASN A 448 -1.05 4.57 41.96
N LYS A 449 -0.13 3.99 41.17
CA LYS A 449 1.31 4.33 41.21
C LYS A 449 1.54 5.82 40.94
N LEU A 450 0.85 6.41 39.95
CA LEU A 450 0.94 7.85 39.68
C LEU A 450 0.40 8.69 40.84
N ARG A 451 -0.73 8.29 41.44
CA ARG A 451 -1.32 8.98 42.60
C ARG A 451 -0.37 8.92 43.79
N GLN A 452 0.24 7.77 44.07
CA GLN A 452 1.25 7.62 45.13
C GLN A 452 2.50 8.47 44.87
N LEU A 453 3.05 8.45 43.65
CA LEU A 453 4.21 9.28 43.31
C LEU A 453 3.90 10.77 43.43
N SER A 454 2.73 11.20 42.96
CA SER A 454 2.27 12.58 43.11
C SER A 454 2.08 12.95 44.59
N LEU A 455 1.57 12.02 45.41
CA LEU A 455 1.40 12.23 46.84
C LEU A 455 2.76 12.40 47.54
N ASN A 456 3.72 11.52 47.24
CA ASN A 456 5.09 11.60 47.75
C ASN A 456 5.79 12.91 47.33
N HIS A 457 5.51 13.41 46.12
CA HIS A 457 6.06 14.69 45.66
C HIS A 457 5.38 15.90 46.33
N GLU A 458 4.07 15.85 46.58
CA GLU A 458 3.36 16.95 47.27
C GLU A 458 3.68 17.02 48.76
N TRP A 459 3.80 15.86 49.40
CA TRP A 459 4.06 15.65 50.82
C TRP A 459 5.53 15.29 51.04
N SER A 460 6.41 16.28 50.91
CA SER A 460 7.82 16.14 51.28
C SER A 460 8.01 16.10 52.80
N TYR A 461 9.12 15.52 53.24
CA TYR A 461 9.50 15.41 54.66
C TYR A 461 9.30 16.71 55.46
N GLU A 462 9.70 17.85 54.88
CA GLU A 462 9.58 19.17 55.51
C GLU A 462 8.12 19.58 55.75
N LYS A 463 7.23 19.32 54.79
CA LYS A 463 5.80 19.63 54.93
C LYS A 463 5.13 18.69 55.92
N LEU A 464 5.47 17.41 55.92
CA LEU A 464 4.95 16.50 56.95
C LEU A 464 5.36 16.96 58.34
N ARG A 465 6.63 17.34 58.53
CA ARG A 465 7.15 17.79 59.83
C ARG A 465 6.43 19.04 60.37
N GLN A 466 5.96 19.92 59.49
CA GLN A 466 5.13 21.08 59.87
C GLN A 466 3.73 20.70 60.37
N HIS A 467 3.22 19.53 59.97
CA HIS A 467 1.90 19.01 60.37
C HIS A 467 1.96 18.03 61.55
N VAL A 468 3.16 17.75 62.11
CA VAL A 468 3.29 16.93 63.32
C VAL A 468 2.91 17.76 64.54
N THR A 469 1.95 17.26 65.32
CA THR A 469 1.44 17.92 66.54
C THR A 469 1.73 17.09 67.77
N LYS A 470 1.87 17.73 68.93
CA LYS A 470 2.01 17.04 70.21
C LYS A 470 0.64 16.85 70.85
N ASN A 471 0.31 15.60 71.19
CA ASN A 471 -0.93 15.27 71.89
C ASN A 471 -0.81 15.63 73.38
N ALA A 472 -1.92 15.64 74.12
CA ALA A 472 -2.01 15.91 75.57
C ALA A 472 -1.18 14.95 76.46
N GLN A 473 -0.63 13.87 75.87
CA GLN A 473 0.28 12.91 76.50
C GLN A 473 1.77 13.16 76.13
N ASP A 474 2.09 14.30 75.52
CA ASP A 474 3.40 14.71 74.98
C ASP A 474 3.97 13.79 73.87
N LYS A 475 3.11 12.96 73.28
CA LYS A 475 3.45 12.09 72.14
C LYS A 475 3.29 12.82 70.82
N MET A 476 4.21 12.60 69.89
CA MET A 476 4.16 13.16 68.54
C MET A 476 3.13 12.40 67.70
N GLU A 477 2.10 13.11 67.24
CA GLU A 477 1.05 12.55 66.37
C GLU A 477 0.94 13.29 65.03
N LEU A 478 0.73 12.51 63.96
CA LEU A 478 0.43 13.01 62.61
C LEU A 478 -0.97 12.55 62.21
N HIS A 479 -1.83 13.50 61.82
CA HIS A 479 -3.19 13.25 61.33
C HIS A 479 -3.21 13.40 59.81
N LEU A 480 -3.42 12.30 59.09
CA LEU A 480 -3.49 12.23 57.62
C LEU A 480 -4.92 11.96 57.14
N LEU A 481 -5.84 12.89 57.39
CA LEU A 481 -7.23 12.75 56.96
C LEU A 481 -7.39 13.09 55.47
N MET A 482 -8.11 12.23 54.73
CA MET A 482 -8.46 12.41 53.31
C MET A 482 -7.34 12.28 52.27
N LEU A 483 -6.22 11.64 52.60
CA LEU A 483 -5.23 11.28 51.58
C LEU A 483 -5.64 9.98 50.87
N SER A 484 -5.37 9.90 49.57
CA SER A 484 -5.60 8.70 48.75
C SER A 484 -4.62 7.54 49.02
N GLY A 485 -3.66 7.74 49.92
CA GLY A 485 -2.64 6.77 50.33
C GLY A 485 -1.73 7.32 51.44
N VAL A 486 -0.76 6.53 51.91
CA VAL A 486 0.23 6.96 52.91
C VAL A 486 1.51 7.40 52.19
N PRO A 487 2.00 8.64 52.40
CA PRO A 487 3.26 9.09 51.81
C PRO A 487 4.46 8.31 52.37
N GLU A 488 5.44 7.96 51.53
CA GLU A 488 6.63 7.22 51.97
C GLU A 488 7.49 8.02 52.95
N ALA A 489 7.51 9.35 52.82
CA ALA A 489 8.24 10.26 53.70
C ALA A 489 7.76 10.23 55.17
N VAL A 490 6.57 9.64 55.46
CA VAL A 490 6.11 9.41 56.84
C VAL A 490 7.05 8.44 57.55
N PHE A 491 7.53 7.41 56.84
CA PHE A 491 8.39 6.36 57.41
C PHE A 491 9.81 6.85 57.72
N ASP A 492 10.22 7.97 57.14
CA ASP A 492 11.51 8.63 57.42
C ASP A 492 11.45 9.49 58.70
N ILE A 493 10.27 9.74 59.27
CA ILE A 493 10.10 10.47 60.53
C ILE A 493 10.24 9.47 61.70
N LEU A 494 11.47 9.29 62.17
CA LEU A 494 11.81 8.37 63.25
C LEU A 494 11.16 8.72 64.61
N ASP A 495 10.75 9.97 64.80
CA ASP A 495 10.25 10.50 66.08
C ASP A 495 8.71 10.37 66.23
N LEU A 496 8.03 9.70 65.30
CA LEU A 496 6.56 9.60 65.28
C LEU A 496 6.06 8.41 66.12
N GLU A 497 5.28 8.68 67.17
CA GLU A 497 4.75 7.61 68.04
C GLU A 497 3.32 7.19 67.68
N ILE A 498 2.51 8.11 67.10
CA ILE A 498 1.11 7.85 66.76
C ILE A 498 0.83 8.37 65.34
N LEU A 499 0.46 7.46 64.43
CA LEU A 499 -0.04 7.80 63.10
C LEU A 499 -1.56 7.58 63.05
N LYS A 500 -2.32 8.64 62.75
CA LYS A 500 -3.77 8.55 62.51
C LYS A 500 -4.01 8.78 61.02
N VAL A 501 -4.41 7.72 60.32
CA VAL A 501 -4.72 7.69 58.88
C VAL A 501 -6.23 7.69 58.68
#